data_AF-M3ZL55-F1
#
_entry.id   AF-M3ZL55-F1
#
_cell.length_a   1.000
_cell.length_b   1.000
_cell.length_c   1.000
_cell.angle_alpha   90.00
_cell.angle_beta   90.00
_cell.angle_gamma   90.00
#
_symmetry.space_group_name_H-M   'P 1'
#
loop_
_entity.id
_entity.type
_entity.pdbx_description
1 polymer ?
#
loop_
_entity_poly.entity_id
_entity_poly.type
_entity_poly.pdbx_seq_one_letter_code
_entity_poly.pdbx_strand_id
1 'polypeptide(L)'
;MSMLLPGKATMTLYVLSVVGLLLVSFVSQGKCQTTAPPPPPCSINKNCDSCVPHAKCLWCFTTNNCTDYPVTWLLPPASLCPLSQARWGVCWLNFEALIIALAVVAGTILISISICCCCCCCCKRRRPGPDRDEERFARRREEIRQRAEERKVERQSKHDEIRRKYGLMGDSDHPYSKFENE
;
A
#
# COMPACT_ATOMS: atom_id res chain seq x y z
N MET A 1 23.51 -13.08 4.06
CA MET A 1 23.21 -12.08 3.01
C MET A 1 21.96 -12.55 2.29
N SER A 2 20.79 -12.29 2.89
CA SER A 2 19.51 -12.75 2.37
C SER A 2 18.61 -11.53 2.26
N MET A 3 18.65 -10.90 1.09
CA MET A 3 17.77 -9.80 0.72
C MET A 3 16.35 -10.35 0.55
N LEU A 4 15.57 -10.34 1.63
CA LEU A 4 14.11 -10.50 1.57
C LEU A 4 13.53 -9.25 0.91
N LEU A 5 13.08 -9.37 -0.35
CA LEU A 5 12.47 -8.29 -1.12
C LEU A 5 11.33 -7.60 -0.35
N PRO A 6 11.48 -6.33 0.07
CA PRO A 6 10.39 -5.49 0.54
C PRO A 6 9.81 -4.76 -0.68
N GLY A 7 9.19 -5.50 -1.61
CA GLY A 7 9.12 -5.04 -3.01
C GLY A 7 7.86 -4.30 -3.46
N LYS A 8 6.67 -4.58 -2.90
CA LYS A 8 5.40 -4.19 -3.54
C LYS A 8 4.48 -3.35 -2.65
N ALA A 9 4.23 -3.79 -1.41
CA ALA A 9 3.40 -3.04 -0.46
C ALA A 9 4.06 -1.71 -0.03
N THR A 10 5.37 -1.76 0.21
CA THR A 10 6.22 -0.59 0.46
C THR A 10 6.21 0.39 -0.71
N MET A 11 6.25 -0.12 -1.95
CA MET A 11 6.22 0.69 -3.15
C MET A 11 4.85 1.36 -3.36
N THR A 12 3.75 0.65 -3.11
CA THR A 12 2.39 1.23 -3.17
C THR A 12 2.16 2.26 -2.07
N LEU A 13 2.62 2.01 -0.83
CA LEU A 13 2.54 2.99 0.25
C LEU A 13 3.40 4.23 -0.04
N TYR A 14 4.58 4.05 -0.63
CA TYR A 14 5.44 5.16 -1.03
C TYR A 14 4.80 6.01 -2.13
N VAL A 15 4.23 5.38 -3.17
CA VAL A 15 3.53 6.11 -4.25
C VAL A 15 2.31 6.86 -3.70
N LEU A 16 1.50 6.22 -2.84
CA LEU A 16 0.35 6.86 -2.20
C LEU A 16 0.77 8.02 -1.28
N SER A 17 1.87 7.86 -0.54
CA SER A 17 2.44 8.91 0.31
C SER A 17 2.94 10.09 -0.52
N VAL A 18 3.65 9.85 -1.62
CA VAL A 18 4.12 10.90 -2.54
C VAL A 18 2.95 11.62 -3.21
N VAL A 19 1.94 10.89 -3.69
CA VAL A 19 0.72 11.50 -4.27
C VAL A 19 -0.04 12.31 -3.21
N GLY A 20 -0.17 11.79 -1.99
CA GLY A 20 -0.79 12.52 -0.88
C GLY A 20 -0.06 13.81 -0.53
N LEU A 21 1.28 13.77 -0.44
CA LEU A 21 2.12 14.95 -0.20
C LEU A 21 2.00 15.99 -1.32
N LEU A 22 1.95 15.55 -2.59
CA LEU A 22 1.73 16.43 -3.73
C LEU A 22 0.35 17.10 -3.65
N LEU A 23 -0.71 16.34 -3.38
CA LEU A 23 -2.08 16.86 -3.26
C LEU A 23 -2.20 17.89 -2.13
N VAL A 24 -1.64 17.63 -0.94
CA VAL A 24 -1.67 18.56 0.21
C VAL A 24 -0.95 19.88 -0.12
N SER A 25 0.13 19.80 -0.89
CA SER A 25 0.90 20.97 -1.34
C SER A 25 0.12 21.83 -2.33
N PHE A 26 -0.67 21.23 -3.23
CA PHE A 26 -1.53 21.95 -4.18
C PHE A 26 -2.78 22.54 -3.51
N VAL A 27 -3.41 21.83 -2.57
CA VAL A 27 -4.63 22.30 -1.88
C VAL A 27 -4.36 23.54 -1.03
N SER A 28 -3.17 23.67 -0.44
CA SER A 28 -2.80 24.84 0.37
C SER A 28 -2.77 26.18 -0.40
N GLN A 29 -2.82 26.16 -1.74
CA GLN A 29 -2.84 27.37 -2.57
C GLN A 29 -4.26 27.87 -2.89
N GLY A 30 -5.32 27.11 -2.58
CA GLY A 30 -6.70 27.48 -2.85
C GLY A 30 -7.25 28.52 -1.87
N LYS A 31 -6.95 29.80 -2.06
CA LYS A 31 -7.70 30.88 -1.39
C LYS A 31 -9.07 31.05 -2.07
N CYS A 32 -10.13 30.59 -1.42
CA CYS A 32 -11.51 30.91 -1.81
C CYS A 32 -11.76 32.42 -1.71
N GLN A 33 -12.08 33.08 -2.82
CA GLN A 33 -12.51 34.48 -2.81
C GLN A 33 -14.03 34.56 -2.62
N THR A 34 -14.42 35.20 -1.52
CA THR A 34 -15.78 35.60 -1.18
C THR A 34 -16.27 36.71 -2.11
N THR A 35 -17.52 36.59 -2.54
CA THR A 35 -18.25 37.50 -3.44
C THR A 35 -18.29 38.94 -2.92
N ALA A 36 -17.75 39.86 -3.70
CA ALA A 36 -17.90 41.32 -3.58
C ALA A 36 -18.02 41.91 -5.03
N PRO A 37 -18.22 43.23 -5.24
CA PRO A 37 -18.90 43.88 -6.38
C PRO A 37 -18.40 43.47 -7.77
N PRO A 38 -19.15 43.75 -8.88
CA PRO A 38 -18.83 43.26 -10.22
C PRO A 38 -17.33 43.39 -10.52
N PRO A 39 -16.63 42.26 -10.77
CA PRO A 39 -15.19 42.27 -10.86
C PRO A 39 -14.78 43.20 -12.01
N PRO A 40 -13.76 44.05 -11.79
CA PRO A 40 -13.22 44.87 -12.86
C PRO A 40 -12.83 43.99 -14.06
N PRO A 41 -12.97 44.47 -15.31
CA PRO A 41 -12.63 43.68 -16.49
C PRO A 41 -11.16 43.26 -16.44
N CYS A 42 -10.89 42.00 -16.79
CA CYS A 42 -9.55 41.41 -16.73
C CYS A 42 -8.49 42.21 -17.52
N SER A 43 -8.91 42.92 -18.57
CA SER A 43 -8.06 43.75 -19.44
C SER A 43 -7.33 44.91 -18.74
N ILE A 44 -7.68 45.25 -17.49
CA ILE A 44 -6.96 46.25 -16.69
C ILE A 44 -5.55 45.77 -16.33
N ASN A 45 -5.37 44.46 -16.15
CA ASN A 45 -4.08 43.89 -15.80
C ASN A 45 -3.20 43.75 -17.03
N LYS A 46 -2.06 44.45 -17.03
CA LYS A 46 -1.05 44.43 -18.09
C LYS A 46 0.06 43.41 -17.85
N ASN A 47 0.06 42.76 -16.69
CA ASN A 47 1.09 41.82 -16.26
C ASN A 47 0.44 40.48 -15.90
N CYS A 48 1.17 39.40 -16.20
CA CYS A 48 0.74 38.03 -15.94
C CYS A 48 0.51 37.77 -14.44
N ASP A 49 1.43 38.20 -13.56
CA ASP A 49 1.30 38.01 -12.11
C ASP A 49 0.11 38.75 -11.49
N SER A 50 -0.35 39.85 -12.09
CA SER A 50 -1.53 40.59 -11.64
C SER A 50 -2.83 40.06 -12.25
N CYS A 51 -2.77 39.51 -13.47
CA CYS A 51 -3.91 38.97 -14.20
C CYS A 51 -4.37 37.62 -13.63
N VAL A 52 -3.43 36.69 -13.51
CA VAL A 52 -3.70 35.26 -13.35
C VAL A 52 -4.22 34.83 -11.96
N PRO A 53 -3.97 35.55 -10.84
CA PRO A 53 -4.56 35.22 -9.54
C PRO A 53 -6.10 35.33 -9.51
N HIS A 54 -6.70 36.05 -10.44
CA HIS A 54 -8.14 36.14 -10.58
C HIS A 54 -8.65 34.93 -11.38
N ALA A 55 -9.43 34.07 -10.74
CA ALA A 55 -9.92 32.82 -11.34
C ALA A 55 -10.73 33.00 -12.64
N LYS A 56 -11.32 34.20 -12.83
CA LYS A 56 -12.08 34.58 -14.03
C LYS A 56 -11.22 35.13 -15.16
N CYS A 57 -9.92 35.33 -14.96
CA CYS A 57 -9.01 35.90 -15.94
C CYS A 57 -8.04 34.86 -16.50
N LEU A 58 -7.65 35.06 -17.75
CA LEU A 58 -6.66 34.25 -18.47
C LEU A 58 -5.62 35.17 -19.09
N TRP A 59 -4.34 34.85 -18.89
CA TRP A 59 -3.24 35.54 -19.55
C TRP A 59 -2.75 34.75 -20.76
N CYS A 60 -2.52 35.44 -21.88
CA CYS A 60 -1.94 34.85 -23.08
C CYS A 60 -0.61 35.51 -23.44
N PHE A 61 0.47 34.73 -23.48
CA PHE A 61 1.78 35.24 -23.90
C PHE A 61 1.88 35.52 -25.41
N THR A 62 1.05 34.89 -26.23
CA THR A 62 1.06 35.13 -27.69
C THR A 62 0.59 36.55 -28.03
N THR A 63 -0.45 37.03 -27.34
CA THR A 63 -1.04 38.36 -27.57
C THR A 63 -0.65 39.38 -26.51
N ASN A 64 0.03 38.95 -25.43
CA ASN A 64 0.41 39.77 -24.27
C ASN A 64 -0.77 40.54 -23.65
N ASN A 65 -1.93 39.89 -23.56
CA ASN A 65 -3.14 40.49 -23.00
C ASN A 65 -3.79 39.58 -21.95
N CYS A 66 -4.43 40.23 -20.97
CA CYS A 66 -5.31 39.61 -19.99
C CYS A 66 -6.74 39.67 -20.50
N THR A 67 -7.40 38.52 -20.61
CA THR A 67 -8.76 38.37 -21.13
C THR A 67 -9.62 37.57 -20.17
N ASP A 68 -10.94 37.68 -20.25
CA ASP A 68 -11.83 36.86 -19.44
C ASP A 68 -11.73 35.38 -19.86
N TYR A 69 -11.64 34.49 -18.87
CA TYR A 69 -11.65 33.05 -19.09
C TYR A 69 -13.07 32.61 -19.49
N PRO A 70 -13.25 31.96 -20.65
CA PRO A 70 -14.57 31.56 -21.11
C PRO A 70 -15.09 30.37 -20.27
N VAL A 71 -15.88 30.66 -19.23
CA VAL A 71 -16.48 29.65 -18.33
C VAL A 71 -17.45 28.69 -19.02
N THR A 72 -17.84 28.98 -20.27
CA THR A 72 -18.67 28.09 -21.10
C THR A 72 -17.92 26.86 -21.56
N TRP A 73 -16.58 26.90 -21.60
CA TRP A 73 -15.74 25.80 -22.07
C TRP A 73 -14.78 25.35 -20.97
N LEU A 74 -14.69 24.04 -20.75
CA LEU A 74 -13.78 23.48 -19.75
C LEU A 74 -12.30 23.78 -20.07
N LEU A 75 -11.96 23.85 -21.36
CA LEU A 75 -10.63 24.23 -21.85
C LEU A 75 -10.77 25.44 -22.77
N PRO A 76 -9.88 26.43 -22.68
CA PRO A 76 -9.89 27.56 -23.59
C PRO A 76 -9.58 27.06 -25.01
N PRO A 77 -10.36 27.43 -26.03
CA PRO A 77 -10.08 27.05 -27.41
C PRO A 77 -8.73 27.61 -27.88
N ALA A 78 -8.01 26.84 -28.68
CA ALA A 78 -6.70 27.23 -29.21
C ALA A 78 -6.74 28.51 -30.08
N SER A 79 -7.92 28.87 -30.58
CA SER A 79 -8.16 30.12 -31.31
C SER A 79 -8.04 31.37 -30.44
N LEU A 80 -8.31 31.28 -29.12
CA LEU A 80 -8.11 32.39 -28.19
C LEU A 80 -6.65 32.50 -27.77
N CYS A 81 -6.07 31.37 -27.34
CA CYS A 81 -4.65 31.29 -27.01
C CYS A 81 -4.19 29.83 -27.11
N PRO A 82 -3.01 29.56 -27.68
CA PRO A 82 -2.45 28.23 -27.63
C PRO A 82 -2.21 27.80 -26.18
N LEU A 83 -2.58 26.55 -25.85
CA LEU A 83 -2.53 25.99 -24.49
C LEU A 83 -1.14 26.10 -23.82
N SER A 84 -0.06 26.05 -24.61
CA SER A 84 1.32 26.20 -24.13
C SER A 84 1.63 27.62 -23.63
N GLN A 85 0.94 28.63 -24.15
CA GLN A 85 1.16 30.06 -23.85
C GLN A 85 0.09 30.65 -22.91
N ALA A 86 -1.01 29.92 -22.70
CA ALA A 86 -2.05 30.30 -21.76
C ALA A 86 -1.59 30.08 -20.31
N ARG A 87 -1.95 31.00 -19.40
CA ARG A 87 -1.70 30.93 -17.95
C ARG A 87 -2.98 31.19 -17.17
N TRP A 88 -3.23 30.36 -16.16
CA TRP A 88 -4.43 30.42 -15.31
C TRP A 88 -4.09 30.02 -13.87
N GLY A 89 -4.58 30.77 -12.88
CA GLY A 89 -4.26 30.62 -11.46
C GLY A 89 -2.84 31.03 -11.05
N VAL A 90 -1.82 30.63 -11.82
CA VAL A 90 -0.41 31.01 -11.63
C VAL A 90 0.30 31.39 -12.94
N CYS A 91 1.24 32.35 -12.88
CA CYS A 91 1.93 32.85 -14.08
C CYS A 91 3.06 31.93 -14.59
N TRP A 92 3.71 31.19 -13.69
CA TRP A 92 4.90 30.39 -14.01
C TRP A 92 4.56 29.04 -14.68
N LEU A 93 3.29 28.60 -14.64
CA LEU A 93 2.87 27.28 -15.12
C LEU A 93 1.85 27.39 -16.26
N ASN A 94 2.11 26.65 -17.34
CA ASN A 94 1.32 26.66 -18.56
C ASN A 94 0.01 25.88 -18.38
N PHE A 95 -1.04 26.26 -19.11
CA PHE A 95 -2.31 25.52 -19.09
C PHE A 95 -2.13 24.07 -19.58
N GLU A 96 -1.27 23.85 -20.57
CA GLU A 96 -0.87 22.51 -21.02
C GLU A 96 -0.24 21.67 -19.90
N ALA A 97 0.71 22.25 -19.15
CA ALA A 97 1.37 21.58 -18.04
C ALA A 97 0.39 21.27 -16.90
N LEU A 98 -0.58 22.16 -16.66
CA LEU A 98 -1.64 21.95 -15.68
C LEU A 98 -2.49 20.72 -16.04
N ILE A 99 -2.89 20.58 -17.31
CA ILE A 99 -3.68 19.44 -17.78
C ILE A 99 -2.87 18.14 -17.65
N ILE A 100 -1.60 18.14 -18.06
CA ILE A 100 -0.73 16.97 -17.93
C ILE A 100 -0.60 16.56 -16.46
N ALA A 101 -0.37 17.52 -15.56
CA ALA A 101 -0.26 17.23 -14.13
C ALA A 101 -1.54 16.59 -13.57
N LEU A 102 -2.72 17.14 -13.90
CA LEU A 102 -4.00 16.56 -13.49
C LEU A 102 -4.22 15.15 -14.06
N ALA A 103 -3.85 14.92 -15.32
CA ALA A 103 -3.95 13.62 -15.96
C ALA A 103 -3.04 12.57 -15.29
N VAL A 104 -1.80 12.95 -14.95
CA VAL A 104 -0.86 12.05 -14.25
C VAL A 104 -1.35 11.73 -12.84
N VAL A 105 -1.85 12.72 -12.10
CA VAL A 105 -2.42 12.50 -10.76
C VAL A 105 -3.64 11.58 -10.83
N ALA A 106 -4.59 11.84 -11.72
CA ALA A 106 -5.75 10.98 -11.90
C ALA A 106 -5.36 9.55 -12.33
N GLY A 107 -4.45 9.43 -13.31
CA GLY A 107 -3.96 8.15 -13.81
C GLY A 107 -3.24 7.33 -12.75
N THR A 108 -2.37 7.94 -11.95
CA THR A 108 -1.67 7.25 -10.86
C THR A 108 -2.63 6.78 -9.76
N ILE A 109 -3.66 7.55 -9.44
CA ILE A 109 -4.72 7.14 -8.51
C ILE A 109 -5.47 5.91 -9.05
N LEU A 110 -5.91 5.94 -10.32
CA LEU A 110 -6.60 4.82 -10.95
C LEU A 110 -5.73 3.55 -11.00
N ILE A 111 -4.46 3.70 -11.37
CA ILE A 111 -3.50 2.58 -11.40
C ILE A 111 -3.30 2.03 -9.98
N SER A 112 -3.12 2.88 -8.98
CA SER A 112 -2.98 2.47 -7.58
C SER A 112 -4.20 1.69 -7.08
N ILE A 113 -5.41 2.17 -7.36
CA ILE A 113 -6.66 1.46 -7.03
C ILE A 113 -6.73 0.13 -7.77
N SER A 114 -6.43 0.10 -9.07
CA SER A 114 -6.48 -1.13 -9.86
C SER A 114 -5.51 -2.20 -9.32
N ILE A 115 -4.27 -1.84 -8.98
CA ILE A 115 -3.28 -2.73 -8.37
C ILE A 115 -3.76 -3.18 -6.99
N CYS A 116 -4.26 -2.26 -6.16
CA CYS A 116 -4.80 -2.59 -4.84
C CYS A 116 -5.97 -3.57 -4.95
N CYS A 117 -6.95 -3.31 -5.81
CA CYS A 117 -8.12 -4.18 -6.00
C CYS A 117 -7.75 -5.51 -6.63
N CYS A 118 -6.90 -5.56 -7.67
CA CYS A 118 -6.46 -6.81 -8.29
C CYS A 118 -5.60 -7.64 -7.33
N CYS A 119 -4.70 -7.02 -6.55
CA CYS A 119 -3.88 -7.76 -5.59
C CYS A 119 -4.67 -8.17 -4.34
N CYS A 120 -5.54 -7.32 -3.79
CA CYS A 120 -6.30 -7.63 -2.58
C CYS A 120 -7.51 -8.54 -2.83
N CYS A 121 -8.18 -8.43 -3.99
CA CYS A 121 -9.37 -9.23 -4.30
C CYS A 121 -9.04 -10.54 -5.05
N CYS A 122 -7.98 -10.59 -5.88
CA CYS A 122 -7.60 -11.82 -6.58
C CYS A 122 -6.62 -12.70 -5.79
N CYS A 123 -5.77 -12.15 -4.91
CA CYS A 123 -4.89 -12.98 -4.07
C CYS A 123 -5.65 -13.67 -2.93
N LYS A 124 -6.76 -13.09 -2.45
CA LYS A 124 -7.60 -13.69 -1.39
C LYS A 124 -8.29 -14.99 -1.84
N ARG A 125 -8.48 -15.19 -3.16
CA ARG A 125 -9.07 -16.42 -3.72
C ARG A 125 -8.07 -17.51 -4.12
N ARG A 126 -6.75 -17.23 -4.16
CA ARG A 126 -5.76 -18.18 -4.72
C ARG A 126 -4.57 -18.54 -3.83
N ARG A 127 -4.45 -18.02 -2.61
CA ARG A 127 -3.43 -18.50 -1.68
C ARG A 127 -4.09 -19.09 -0.44
N PRO A 128 -3.98 -20.41 -0.15
CA PRO A 128 -3.77 -20.77 1.24
C PRO A 128 -2.59 -19.92 1.70
N GLY A 129 -2.81 -19.02 2.67
CA GLY A 129 -1.74 -18.18 3.16
C GLY A 129 -0.56 -19.05 3.62
N PRO A 130 0.69 -18.55 3.58
CA PRO A 130 1.84 -19.27 4.14
C PRO A 130 1.57 -19.77 5.56
N ASP A 131 0.75 -19.04 6.33
CA ASP A 131 0.21 -19.40 7.63
C ASP A 131 -0.54 -20.75 7.65
N ARG A 132 -1.39 -21.02 6.63
CA ARG A 132 -2.14 -22.29 6.53
C ARG A 132 -1.23 -23.48 6.21
N ASP A 133 -0.18 -23.26 5.42
CA ASP A 133 0.79 -24.31 5.11
C ASP A 133 1.70 -24.55 6.34
N GLU A 134 2.11 -23.51 7.06
CA GLU A 134 2.84 -23.60 8.33
C GLU A 134 2.05 -24.35 9.41
N GLU A 135 0.77 -24.05 9.59
CA GLU A 135 -0.12 -24.82 10.49
C GLU A 135 -0.18 -26.30 10.11
N ARG A 136 -0.21 -26.61 8.80
CA ARG A 136 -0.26 -27.98 8.30
C ARG A 136 1.07 -28.72 8.55
N PHE A 137 2.20 -28.03 8.43
CA PHE A 137 3.51 -28.57 8.77
C PHE A 137 3.68 -28.77 10.28
N ALA A 138 3.18 -27.84 11.10
CA ALA A 138 3.19 -27.95 12.56
C ALA A 138 2.39 -29.18 13.03
N ARG A 139 1.16 -29.35 12.54
CA ARG A 139 0.32 -30.53 12.85
C ARG A 139 1.00 -31.85 12.48
N ARG A 140 1.61 -31.91 11.28
CA ARG A 140 2.31 -33.12 10.84
C ARG A 140 3.53 -33.44 11.71
N ARG A 141 4.26 -32.41 12.18
CA ARG A 141 5.40 -32.58 13.09
C ARG A 141 4.96 -33.11 14.46
N GLU A 142 3.84 -32.62 14.97
CA GLU A 142 3.25 -33.10 16.23
C GLU A 142 2.77 -34.54 16.12
N GLU A 143 2.08 -34.91 15.04
CA GLU A 143 1.65 -36.31 14.79
C GLU A 143 2.84 -37.28 14.72
N ILE A 144 3.94 -36.88 14.07
CA ILE A 144 5.16 -37.70 14.01
C ILE A 144 5.78 -37.85 15.40
N ARG A 145 5.81 -36.76 16.19
CA ARG A 145 6.32 -36.78 17.55
C ARG A 145 5.50 -37.69 18.46
N GLN A 146 4.17 -37.61 18.39
CA GLN A 146 3.26 -38.48 19.14
C GLN A 146 3.50 -39.95 18.80
N ARG A 147 3.55 -40.32 17.51
CA ARG A 147 3.83 -41.70 17.09
C ARG A 147 5.22 -42.19 17.51
N ALA A 148 6.19 -41.29 17.68
CA ALA A 148 7.51 -41.65 18.18
C ALA A 148 7.49 -41.88 19.70
N GLU A 149 6.77 -41.04 20.44
CA GLU A 149 6.57 -41.17 21.89
C GLU A 149 5.77 -42.42 22.23
N GLU A 150 4.68 -42.73 21.51
CA GLU A 150 3.91 -43.97 21.66
C GLU A 150 4.80 -45.21 21.48
N ARG A 151 5.60 -45.25 20.41
CA ARG A 151 6.54 -46.35 20.17
C ARG A 151 7.61 -46.46 21.26
N LYS A 152 8.00 -45.34 21.89
CA LYS A 152 8.95 -45.34 23.00
C LYS A 152 8.31 -45.89 24.26
N VAL A 153 7.09 -45.46 24.59
CA VAL A 153 6.33 -45.96 25.74
C VAL A 153 6.02 -47.44 25.59
N GLU A 154 5.62 -47.90 24.40
CA GLU A 154 5.35 -49.32 24.13
C GLU A 154 6.61 -50.18 24.30
N ARG A 155 7.77 -49.72 23.83
CA ARG A 155 9.04 -50.42 24.04
C ARG A 155 9.41 -50.46 25.52
N GLN A 156 9.18 -49.37 26.24
CA GLN A 156 9.50 -49.26 27.66
C GLN A 156 8.59 -50.16 28.49
N SER A 157 7.28 -50.19 28.23
CA SER A 157 6.35 -51.06 28.94
C SER A 157 6.67 -52.54 28.72
N LYS A 158 6.96 -52.95 27.47
CA LYS A 158 7.41 -54.32 27.16
C LYS A 158 8.71 -54.67 27.87
N HIS A 159 9.67 -53.74 27.92
CA HIS A 159 10.93 -53.95 28.62
C HIS A 159 10.75 -54.07 30.14
N ASP A 160 9.88 -53.24 30.72
CA ASP A 160 9.60 -53.24 32.14
C ASP A 160 8.79 -54.48 32.56
N GLU A 161 7.86 -54.94 31.73
CA GLU A 161 7.13 -56.21 31.92
C GLU A 161 8.08 -57.41 31.92
N ILE A 162 9.03 -57.47 30.98
CA ILE A 162 10.09 -58.48 30.97
C ILE A 162 10.93 -58.40 32.25
N ARG A 163 11.35 -57.19 32.64
CA ARG A 163 12.16 -57.00 33.86
C ARG A 163 11.43 -57.48 35.10
N ARG A 164 10.11 -57.25 35.19
CA ARG A 164 9.25 -57.72 36.28
C ARG A 164 9.08 -59.24 36.27
N LYS A 165 8.89 -59.86 35.09
CA LYS A 165 8.76 -61.32 34.97
C LYS A 165 9.98 -62.08 35.51
N TYR A 166 11.17 -61.52 35.34
CA TYR A 166 12.43 -62.13 35.78
C TYR A 166 12.98 -61.54 37.09
N GLY A 167 12.19 -60.77 37.85
CA GLY A 167 12.59 -60.27 39.17
C GLY A 167 13.75 -59.27 39.18
N LEU A 168 14.06 -58.63 38.04
CA LEU A 168 15.15 -57.65 37.92
C LEU A 168 14.74 -56.22 38.35
N MET A 169 13.46 -55.98 38.67
CA MET A 169 13.04 -54.75 39.35
C MET A 169 13.25 -54.97 40.84
N GLY A 170 13.99 -54.06 41.50
CA GLY A 170 14.31 -54.12 42.93
C GLY A 170 13.11 -53.85 43.83
N ASP A 171 12.02 -54.58 43.65
CA ASP A 171 10.93 -54.69 44.61
C ASP A 171 10.98 -56.06 45.27
N SER A 172 10.89 -56.03 46.58
CA SER A 172 11.20 -57.03 47.60
C SER A 172 10.39 -58.33 47.61
N ASP A 173 9.67 -58.64 46.53
CA ASP A 173 8.71 -59.76 46.47
C ASP A 173 9.12 -60.86 45.47
N HIS A 174 10.42 -61.08 45.25
CA HIS A 174 10.91 -62.27 44.57
C HIS A 174 11.33 -63.35 45.61
N PRO A 175 10.74 -64.56 45.62
CA PRO A 175 11.03 -65.61 46.62
C PRO A 175 12.48 -66.12 46.67
N TYR A 176 13.33 -65.70 45.73
CA TYR A 176 14.68 -66.23 45.52
C TYR A 176 15.82 -65.23 45.84
N SER A 177 15.50 -64.02 46.33
CA SER A 177 16.52 -63.00 46.67
C SER A 177 17.23 -63.24 48.02
N LYS A 178 16.91 -64.33 48.74
CA LYS A 178 17.39 -64.58 50.11
C LYS A 178 18.73 -65.34 50.20
N PHE A 179 19.37 -65.70 49.08
CA PHE A 179 20.53 -66.60 49.10
C PHE A 179 21.89 -65.95 48.78
N GLU A 180 22.00 -64.63 48.59
CA GLU A 180 23.27 -63.99 48.18
C GLU A 180 23.95 -63.11 49.26
N ASN A 181 23.63 -63.29 50.54
CA ASN A 181 24.40 -62.63 51.62
C ASN A 181 24.83 -63.64 52.70
N GLU A 182 25.84 -64.46 52.39
CA GLU A 182 26.80 -65.05 53.35
C GLU A 182 28.22 -64.92 52.79
#